data_AF-A0A7K2Z6V3-F1
#
_entry.id   AF-A0A7K2Z6V3-F1
#
_cell.length_a   1.000
_cell.length_b   1.000
_cell.length_c   1.000
_cell.angle_alpha   90.00
_cell.angle_beta   90.00
_cell.angle_gamma   90.00
#
_symmetry.space_group_name_H-M   'P 1'
#
loop_
_entity.id
_entity.type
_entity.pdbx_description
1 polymer ?
#
loop_
_entity_poly.entity_id
_entity_poly.type
_entity_poly.pdbx_seq_one_letter_code
_entity_poly.pdbx_strand_id
1 'polypeptide(L)'
;LLAGGAAIGSYALLVPLVLLQAVTAAGWFRLNGMWPARQGIALAFLGGLVADAALLAAGREHGPTALLGTLGVWVLLAVVLQLRSPATGEERMYGLMATVVSAALAVLAAGHLAAIP
;
A
#
# COMPACT_ATOMS: atom_id res chain seq x y z
N LEU A 1 14.01 7.92 10.99
CA LEU A 1 12.87 8.74 10.51
C LEU A 1 11.56 8.34 11.19
N LEU A 2 11.04 7.13 10.97
CA LEU A 2 9.78 6.67 11.60
C LEU A 2 9.78 6.79 13.13
N ALA A 3 10.81 6.27 13.81
CA ALA A 3 10.93 6.39 15.27
C ALA A 3 10.95 7.85 15.76
N GLY A 4 11.57 8.76 14.99
CA GLY A 4 11.60 10.19 15.31
C GLY A 4 10.24 10.86 15.09
N GLY A 5 9.50 10.51 14.03
CA GLY A 5 8.15 11.01 13.79
C GLY A 5 7.16 10.50 14.84
N ALA A 6 7.23 9.22 15.19
CA ALA A 6 6.39 8.61 16.23
C ALA A 6 6.59 9.26 17.60
N ALA A 7 7.82 9.65 17.94
CA ALA A 7 8.13 10.33 19.20
C ALA A 7 7.52 11.75 19.29
N ILE A 8 7.19 12.39 18.16
CA ILE A 8 6.58 13.72 18.10
C ILE A 8 5.05 13.62 18.12
N GLY A 9 4.49 12.58 17.47
CA GLY A 9 3.06 12.30 17.47
C GLY A 9 2.59 11.65 16.16
N SER A 10 1.33 11.20 16.15
CA SER A 10 0.72 10.48 15.02
C SER A 10 0.74 11.27 13.70
N TYR A 11 0.46 12.57 13.73
CA TYR A 11 0.53 13.42 12.53
C TYR A 11 1.97 13.63 12.02
N ALA A 12 2.96 13.67 12.91
CA ALA A 12 4.36 13.77 12.52
C ALA A 12 4.89 12.43 11.96
N LEU A 13 4.32 11.29 12.37
CA LEU A 13 4.62 9.98 11.78
C LEU A 13 4.11 9.85 10.34
N LEU A 14 3.03 10.54 9.95
CA LEU A 14 2.46 10.43 8.61
C LEU A 14 3.47 10.78 7.51
N VAL A 15 4.28 11.81 7.70
CA VAL A 15 5.26 12.23 6.67
C VAL A 15 6.27 11.12 6.35
N PRO A 16 7.05 10.58 7.30
CA PRO A 16 7.97 9.49 7.01
C PRO A 16 7.26 8.19 6.62
N LEU A 17 6.01 7.98 7.02
CA LEU A 17 5.23 6.82 6.64
C LEU A 17 4.79 6.86 5.17
N VAL A 18 4.24 7.99 4.71
CA VAL A 18 3.86 8.19 3.31
C VAL A 18 5.08 8.07 2.40
N LEU A 19 6.23 8.59 2.84
CA LEU A 19 7.50 8.39 2.13
C LEU A 19 7.90 6.91 2.07
N LEU A 20 7.78 6.17 3.17
CA LEU A 20 8.04 4.74 3.19
C LEU A 20 7.12 3.99 2.21
N GLN A 21 5.83 4.31 2.19
CA GLN A 21 4.86 3.68 1.29
C GLN A 21 5.21 3.97 -0.18
N ALA A 22 5.59 5.21 -0.50
CA ALA A 22 5.98 5.59 -1.86
C ALA A 22 7.24 4.85 -2.32
N VAL A 23 8.28 4.77 -1.46
CA VAL A 23 9.51 4.03 -1.77
C VAL A 23 9.26 2.53 -1.83
N THR A 24 8.39 2.00 -0.98
CA THR A 24 7.98 0.59 -1.00
C THR A 24 7.29 0.25 -2.31
N ALA A 25 6.33 1.07 -2.72
CA ALA A 25 5.61 0.90 -3.97
C ALA A 25 6.58 0.95 -5.18
N ALA A 26 7.32 2.05 -5.31
CA ALA A 26 8.26 2.25 -6.42
C ALA A 26 9.40 1.21 -6.42
N GLY A 27 9.95 0.91 -5.24
CA GLY A 27 11.05 -0.02 -5.04
C GLY A 27 10.69 -1.44 -5.43
N TRP A 28 9.49 -1.91 -5.07
CA TRP A 28 9.04 -3.25 -5.46
C TRP A 28 8.95 -3.42 -6.98
N PHE A 29 8.33 -2.47 -7.68
CA PHE A 29 8.26 -2.51 -9.15
C PHE A 29 9.64 -2.41 -9.81
N ARG A 30 10.56 -1.65 -9.21
CA ARG A 30 11.95 -1.57 -9.68
C ARG A 30 12.69 -2.90 -9.52
N LEU A 31 12.53 -3.59 -8.38
CA LEU A 31 13.14 -4.89 -8.12
C LEU A 31 12.60 -5.99 -9.06
N ASN A 32 11.35 -5.86 -9.49
CA ASN A 32 10.73 -6.75 -10.48
C ASN A 32 11.04 -6.34 -11.94
N GLY A 33 11.93 -5.37 -12.17
CA GLY A 33 12.31 -4.95 -13.53
C GLY A 33 11.19 -4.24 -14.32
N MET A 34 10.09 -3.86 -13.67
CA MET A 34 8.89 -3.29 -14.31
C MET A 34 8.94 -1.76 -14.41
N TRP A 35 10.05 -1.11 -14.07
CA TRP A 35 10.12 0.36 -14.07
C TRP A 35 10.14 0.92 -15.51
N PRO A 36 9.29 1.92 -15.85
CA PRO A 36 8.36 2.66 -15.00
C PRO A 36 6.88 2.22 -15.16
N ALA A 37 6.44 1.22 -14.40
CA ALA A 37 5.03 0.80 -14.29
C ALA A 37 4.18 1.83 -13.50
N ARG A 38 3.98 3.03 -14.09
CA ARG A 38 3.35 4.19 -13.44
C ARG A 38 2.01 3.86 -12.78
N GLN A 39 1.14 3.10 -13.46
CA GLN A 39 -0.19 2.76 -12.97
C GLN A 39 -0.15 1.81 -11.77
N GLY A 40 0.69 0.77 -11.83
CA GLY A 40 0.85 -0.19 -10.73
C GLY A 40 1.44 0.44 -9.48
N ILE A 41 2.46 1.31 -9.66
CA ILE A 41 3.07 2.06 -8.55
C ILE A 41 2.04 3.00 -7.92
N ALA A 42 1.31 3.77 -8.73
CA ALA A 42 0.27 4.67 -8.25
C ALA A 42 -0.82 3.91 -7.48
N LEU A 43 -1.27 2.77 -8.02
CA LEU A 43 -2.25 1.92 -7.36
C LEU A 43 -1.74 1.41 -6.02
N ALA A 44 -0.54 0.83 -5.96
CA ALA A 44 0.03 0.33 -4.71
C ALA A 44 0.20 1.42 -3.65
N PHE A 45 0.68 2.61 -4.06
CA PHE A 45 0.82 3.75 -3.16
C PHE A 45 -0.51 4.26 -2.63
N LEU A 46 -1.54 4.37 -3.49
CA LEU A 46 -2.88 4.74 -3.07
C LEU A 46 -3.47 3.75 -2.05
N GLY A 47 -3.13 2.47 -2.14
CA GLY A 47 -3.52 1.48 -1.14
C GLY A 47 -3.01 1.82 0.26
N GLY A 48 -1.74 2.22 0.37
CA GLY A 48 -1.14 2.70 1.62
C GLY A 48 -1.84 3.95 2.17
N LEU A 49 -2.09 4.94 1.31
CA LEU A 49 -2.79 6.18 1.72
C LEU A 49 -4.21 5.92 2.20
N VAL A 50 -4.95 5.02 1.53
CA VAL A 50 -6.30 4.64 1.96
C VAL A 50 -6.26 3.89 3.30
N ALA A 51 -5.25 3.04 3.53
CA ALA A 51 -5.07 2.36 4.80
C ALA A 51 -4.80 3.35 5.94
N ASP A 52 -3.94 4.35 5.71
CA ASP A 52 -3.68 5.42 6.70
C ASP A 52 -4.96 6.19 7.02
N ALA A 53 -5.70 6.61 6.00
CA ALA A 53 -6.97 7.33 6.18
C ALA A 53 -8.02 6.47 6.90
N ALA A 54 -8.12 5.18 6.56
CA ALA A 54 -9.04 4.24 7.21
C ALA A 54 -8.69 4.03 8.68
N LEU A 55 -7.41 3.90 9.03
CA LEU A 55 -6.96 3.80 10.43
C LEU A 55 -7.28 5.06 11.23
N LEU A 56 -7.04 6.24 10.65
CA LEU A 56 -7.34 7.51 11.30
C LEU A 56 -8.85 7.72 11.50
N ALA A 57 -9.68 7.26 10.56
CA ALA A 57 -11.13 7.41 10.62
C ALA A 57 -11.82 6.36 11.52
N ALA A 58 -11.38 5.10 11.48
CA ALA A 58 -12.02 4.00 12.20
C ALA A 58 -11.63 3.92 13.68
N GLY A 59 -10.58 4.62 14.10
CA GLY A 59 -10.04 4.54 15.45
C GLY A 59 -9.20 3.28 15.67
N ARG A 60 -8.39 3.29 16.74
CA ARG A 60 -7.41 2.21 16.99
C ARG A 60 -8.07 0.87 17.30
N GLU A 61 -9.25 0.86 17.91
CA GLU A 61 -9.97 -0.38 18.22
C GLU A 61 -10.35 -1.18 16.97
N HIS A 62 -10.49 -0.53 15.82
CA HIS A 62 -10.81 -1.16 14.54
C HIS A 62 -9.59 -1.32 13.62
N GLY A 63 -8.37 -1.10 14.14
CA GLY A 63 -7.14 -1.06 13.34
C GLY A 63 -6.93 -2.29 12.44
N PRO A 64 -6.96 -3.52 12.99
CA PRO A 64 -6.84 -4.74 12.18
C PRO A 64 -7.94 -4.86 11.11
N THR A 65 -9.18 -4.51 11.44
CA THR A 65 -10.32 -4.55 10.51
C THR A 65 -10.14 -3.55 9.36
N ALA A 66 -9.66 -2.34 9.65
CA ALA A 66 -9.39 -1.32 8.64
C ALA A 66 -8.27 -1.75 7.67
N LEU A 67 -7.20 -2.34 8.18
CA LEU A 67 -6.11 -2.87 7.36
C LEU A 67 -6.56 -4.03 6.47
N LEU A 68 -7.25 -5.02 7.05
CA LEU A 68 -7.76 -6.18 6.31
C LEU A 68 -8.81 -5.78 5.27
N GLY A 69 -9.70 -4.85 5.62
CA GLY A 69 -10.69 -4.30 4.69
C GLY A 69 -10.03 -3.59 3.51
N THR A 70 -9.01 -2.77 3.78
CA THR A 70 -8.24 -2.08 2.73
C THR A 70 -7.52 -3.09 1.83
N LEU A 71 -6.84 -4.10 2.40
CA LEU A 71 -6.19 -5.17 1.64
C LEU A 71 -7.18 -5.91 0.74
N GLY A 72 -8.33 -6.31 1.29
CA GLY A 72 -9.37 -7.03 0.53
C GLY A 72 -9.86 -6.21 -0.67
N VAL A 73 -10.19 -4.94 -0.46
CA VAL A 73 -10.63 -4.03 -1.54
C VAL A 73 -9.55 -3.86 -2.59
N TRP A 74 -8.28 -3.68 -2.18
CA TRP A 74 -7.19 -3.46 -3.11
C TRP A 74 -6.83 -4.68 -3.95
N VAL A 75 -6.89 -5.88 -3.35
CA VAL A 75 -6.71 -7.14 -4.07
C VAL A 75 -7.81 -7.31 -5.11
N LEU A 76 -9.08 -7.07 -4.75
CA LEU A 76 -10.19 -7.13 -5.70
C LEU A 76 -10.01 -6.13 -6.83
N LEU A 77 -9.59 -4.91 -6.52
CA LEU A 77 -9.32 -3.88 -7.53
C LEU A 77 -8.19 -4.30 -8.49
N ALA A 78 -7.07 -4.82 -7.97
CA ALA A 78 -5.97 -5.32 -8.78
C ALA A 78 -6.42 -6.47 -9.70
N VAL A 79 -7.22 -7.41 -9.19
CA VAL A 79 -7.80 -8.49 -9.99
C VAL A 79 -8.71 -7.93 -11.10
N VAL A 80 -9.62 -7.02 -10.77
CA VAL A 80 -10.52 -6.39 -11.75
C VAL A 80 -9.75 -5.67 -12.85
N LEU A 81 -8.69 -4.94 -12.50
CA LEU A 81 -7.85 -4.25 -13.48
C LEU A 81 -7.12 -5.23 -14.39
N GLN A 82 -6.59 -6.33 -13.86
CA GLN A 82 -5.90 -7.33 -14.68
C GLN A 82 -6.85 -8.13 -15.58
N LEU A 83 -8.08 -8.40 -15.13
CA LEU A 83 -9.11 -9.02 -15.98
C LEU A 83 -9.51 -8.13 -17.16
N ARG A 84 -9.42 -6.81 -17.00
CA ARG A 84 -9.68 -5.83 -18.07
C ARG A 84 -8.47 -5.56 -18.97
N SER A 85 -7.29 -6.04 -18.60
CA SER A 85 -6.07 -5.79 -19.36
C SER A 85 -6.04 -6.61 -20.66
N PRO A 86 -5.63 -5.99 -21.79
CA PRO A 86 -5.45 -6.69 -23.06
C PRO A 86 -4.18 -7.55 -23.10
N ALA A 87 -3.37 -7.55 -22.04
CA ALA A 87 -2.12 -8.31 -21.96
C ALA A 87 -2.34 -9.83 -21.98
N THR A 88 -1.28 -10.57 -22.31
CA THR A 88 -1.30 -12.03 -22.32
C THR A 88 -1.46 -12.62 -20.91
N GLY A 89 -1.73 -13.93 -20.80
CA GLY A 89 -1.94 -14.59 -19.50
C GLY A 89 -0.76 -14.44 -18.53
N GLU A 90 0.46 -14.68 -19.01
CA GLU A 90 1.68 -14.60 -18.19
C GLU A 90 1.97 -13.16 -17.75
N GLU A 91 1.88 -12.19 -18.67
CA GLU A 91 2.07 -10.77 -18.36
C GLU A 91 1.03 -10.28 -17.35
N ARG A 92 -0.23 -10.73 -17.47
CA ARG A 92 -1.28 -10.38 -16.51
C ARG A 92 -0.99 -10.97 -15.14
N MET A 93 -0.60 -12.24 -15.07
CA MET A 93 -0.30 -12.90 -13.80
C MET A 93 0.91 -12.26 -13.12
N TYR A 94 1.97 -11.97 -13.87
CA TYR A 94 3.15 -11.31 -13.36
C TYR A 94 2.82 -9.90 -12.84
N GLY A 95 2.10 -9.11 -13.62
CA GLY A 95 1.63 -7.78 -13.22
C GLY A 95 0.68 -7.80 -12.02
N LEU A 96 -0.18 -8.82 -11.92
CA LEU A 96 -1.08 -9.01 -10.79
C LEU A 96 -0.28 -9.24 -9.50
N MET A 97 0.62 -10.23 -9.51
CA MET A 97 1.43 -10.58 -8.35
C MET A 97 2.30 -9.40 -7.90
N ALA A 98 2.95 -8.73 -8.85
CA ALA A 98 3.75 -7.55 -8.55
C ALA A 98 2.92 -6.44 -7.88
N THR A 99 1.73 -6.16 -8.41
CA THR A 99 0.85 -5.11 -7.91
C THR A 99 0.26 -5.47 -6.54
N VAL A 100 -0.22 -6.70 -6.36
CA VAL A 100 -0.81 -7.18 -5.10
C VAL A 100 0.22 -7.17 -3.98
N VAL A 101 1.43 -7.69 -4.22
CA VAL A 101 2.48 -7.70 -3.19
C VAL A 101 2.92 -6.28 -2.85
N SER A 102 3.12 -5.42 -3.86
CA SER A 102 3.47 -4.02 -3.66
C SER A 102 2.43 -3.28 -2.82
N ALA A 103 1.14 -3.44 -3.16
CA ALA A 103 0.04 -2.84 -2.42
C ALA A 103 -0.05 -3.39 -0.99
N ALA A 104 0.11 -4.70 -0.81
CA ALA A 104 0.08 -5.31 0.51
C ALA A 104 1.19 -4.77 1.41
N LEU A 105 2.42 -4.64 0.90
CA LEU A 105 3.54 -4.06 1.64
C LEU A 105 3.28 -2.58 2.01
N ALA A 106 2.72 -1.80 1.09
CA ALA A 106 2.38 -0.40 1.34
C ALA A 106 1.26 -0.25 2.39
N VAL A 107 0.22 -1.09 2.33
CA VAL A 107 -0.88 -1.10 3.31
C VAL A 107 -0.38 -1.56 4.69
N LEU A 108 0.46 -2.60 4.76
CA LEU A 108 0.98 -3.09 6.03
C LEU A 108 1.87 -2.06 6.74
N ALA A 109 2.54 -1.17 6.00
CA ALA A 109 3.29 -0.06 6.59
C ALA A 109 2.39 0.85 7.45
N ALA A 110 1.11 0.99 7.12
CA ALA A 110 0.13 1.75 7.91
C ALA A 110 -0.03 1.19 9.34
N GLY A 111 0.32 -0.08 9.57
CA GLY A 111 0.40 -0.67 10.91
C GLY A 111 1.31 0.11 11.88
N HIS A 112 2.28 0.88 11.39
CA HIS A 112 3.08 1.78 12.22
C HIS A 112 2.24 2.89 12.89
N LEU A 113 1.16 3.37 12.25
CA LEU A 113 0.24 4.32 12.89
C LEU A 113 -0.57 3.65 14.00
N ALA A 114 -1.02 2.42 13.77
CA ALA A 114 -1.80 1.67 14.76
C ALA A 114 -0.98 1.29 16.01
N ALA A 115 0.35 1.27 15.89
CA ALA A 115 1.28 0.90 16.95
C ALA A 115 1.70 2.06 17.88
N ILE A 116 1.33 3.32 17.59
CA ILE A 116 1.61 4.44 18.50
C ILE A 116 0.66 4.37 19.72
N PRO A 117 1.18 4.53 20.97
CA PRO A 117 0.37 4.56 22.20
C PRO A 117 -0.70 5.64 22.23
#